data_AF-A0A7C5QEH0-F1
#
_entry.id   AF-A0A7C5QEH0-F1
#
_cell.length_a   1.000
_cell.length_b   1.000
_cell.length_c   1.000
_cell.angle_alpha   90.00
_cell.angle_beta   90.00
_cell.angle_gamma   90.00
#
_symmetry.space_group_name_H-M   'P 1'
#
loop_
_entity.id
_entity.type
_entity.pdbx_description
1 polymer ?
#
loop_
_entity_poly.entity_id
_entity_poly.type
_entity_poly.pdbx_seq_one_letter_code
_entity_poly.pdbx_strand_id
1 'polypeptide(L)'
;GYLGAETVAVRYPRRGFVMRLLKELGRPVVAPSANREGEPPVRSAREALMIFGSRVDLYVEGDAPAGKASAVVDARGRVYRSGGYTPESLRRLLEVSGRIPCPERVPLRHPLSPCKLPRGRGS
;
A
#
# COMPACT_ATOMS: atom_id res chain seq x y z
N GLY A 1 -13.24 -7.60 9.22
CA GLY A 1 -12.77 -6.49 8.36
C GLY A 1 -11.42 -6.03 8.88
N TYR A 2 -10.42 -5.90 8.01
CA TYR A 2 -9.00 -5.81 8.40
C TYR A 2 -8.45 -4.39 8.61
N LEU A 3 -9.28 -3.38 8.79
CA LEU A 3 -8.85 -1.99 9.03
C LEU A 3 -9.77 -1.36 10.07
N GLY A 4 -9.55 -1.68 11.34
CA GLY A 4 -10.07 -0.88 12.44
C GLY A 4 -9.30 0.43 12.49
N ALA A 5 -9.94 1.53 12.90
CA ALA A 5 -9.38 2.89 12.94
C ALA A 5 -8.09 3.07 13.78
N GLU A 6 -7.56 2.01 14.38
CA GLU A 6 -6.40 2.02 15.28
C GLU A 6 -5.11 1.46 14.65
N THR A 7 -5.18 0.85 13.47
CA THR A 7 -4.00 0.23 12.83
C THR A 7 -3.82 0.66 11.38
N VAL A 8 -2.56 0.74 10.95
CA VAL A 8 -2.18 1.08 9.58
C VAL A 8 -1.21 0.03 9.03
N ALA A 9 -1.44 -0.40 7.79
CA ALA A 9 -0.52 -1.27 7.07
C ALA A 9 0.50 -0.41 6.31
N VAL A 10 1.80 -0.68 6.52
CA VAL A 10 2.90 0.05 5.87
C VAL A 10 3.76 -0.93 5.09
N ARG A 11 4.23 -0.51 3.91
CA ARG A 11 5.19 -1.25 3.09
C ARG A 11 6.33 -0.31 2.69
N TYR A 12 7.56 -0.78 2.81
CA TYR A 12 8.75 -0.08 2.32
C TYR A 12 9.32 -0.83 1.11
N PRO A 13 9.14 -0.33 -0.13
CA PRO A 13 9.70 -0.97 -1.33
C PRO A 13 11.23 -0.97 -1.26
N ARG A 14 11.88 -2.09 -1.59
CA ARG A 14 13.34 -2.21 -1.42
C ARG A 14 14.14 -1.48 -2.52
N ARG A 15 13.69 -1.54 -3.78
CA ARG A 15 14.38 -1.02 -4.97
C ARG A 15 13.37 -0.67 -6.08
N GLY A 16 13.86 -0.07 -7.16
CA GLY A 16 13.09 0.18 -8.38
C GLY A 16 12.45 1.56 -8.46
N PHE A 17 11.60 1.76 -9.48
CA PHE A 17 10.93 3.03 -9.76
C PHE A 17 10.18 3.60 -8.55
N VAL A 18 9.37 2.77 -7.87
CA VAL A 18 8.55 3.21 -6.73
C VAL A 18 9.42 3.75 -5.58
N MET A 19 10.57 3.13 -5.31
CA MET A 19 11.50 3.64 -4.28
C MET A 19 12.08 5.01 -4.67
N ARG A 20 12.48 5.19 -5.93
CA ARG A 20 12.97 6.49 -6.41
C ARG A 20 11.89 7.56 -6.32
N LEU A 21 10.68 7.24 -6.77
CA LEU A 21 9.52 8.12 -6.69
C LEU A 21 9.24 8.54 -5.23
N LEU A 22 9.23 7.60 -4.28
CA LEU A 22 8.99 7.92 -2.87
C LEU A 22 10.08 8.83 -2.28
N LYS A 23 11.35 8.67 -2.69
CA LYS A 23 12.46 9.53 -2.27
C LYS A 23 12.29 10.96 -2.79
N GLU A 24 11.98 11.10 -4.08
CA GLU A 24 11.75 12.42 -4.70
C GLU A 24 10.51 13.12 -4.13
N LEU A 25 9.43 12.36 -3.86
CA LEU A 25 8.19 12.90 -3.28
C LEU A 25 8.35 13.36 -1.82
N GLY A 26 9.28 12.77 -1.08
CA GLY A 26 9.54 13.10 0.32
C GLY A 26 8.36 12.87 1.27
N ARG A 27 7.34 12.09 0.87
CA ARG A 27 6.12 11.84 1.65
C ARG A 27 5.56 10.42 1.45
N PRO A 28 4.82 9.86 2.43
CA PRO A 28 4.12 8.60 2.28
C PRO A 28 3.04 8.68 1.17
N VAL A 29 2.79 7.55 0.50
CA VAL A 29 1.77 7.41 -0.53
C VAL A 29 0.80 6.30 -0.13
N VAL A 30 -0.50 6.59 -0.18
CA VAL A 30 -1.55 5.59 -0.07
C VAL A 30 -1.82 5.04 -1.47
N ALA A 31 -1.56 3.75 -1.67
CA ALA A 31 -1.67 3.10 -2.96
C ALA A 31 -2.42 1.75 -2.80
N PRO A 32 -3.75 1.72 -2.99
CA PRO A 32 -4.46 0.45 -3.14
C PRO A 32 -4.08 -0.23 -4.46
N SER A 33 -4.57 -1.46 -4.68
CA SER A 33 -4.42 -2.11 -5.98
C SER A 33 -5.16 -1.32 -7.06
N ALA A 34 -4.59 -1.29 -8.26
CA ALA A 34 -5.19 -0.62 -9.42
C ALA A 34 -6.29 -1.51 -10.01
N ASN A 35 -7.51 -1.38 -9.51
CA ASN A 35 -8.70 -2.06 -10.01
C ASN A 35 -9.96 -1.24 -9.73
N ARG A 36 -11.02 -1.53 -10.48
CA ARG A 36 -12.37 -1.16 -10.05
C ARG A 36 -12.78 -2.06 -8.88
N GLU A 37 -13.69 -1.57 -8.06
CA GLU A 37 -14.19 -2.33 -6.93
C GLU A 37 -14.79 -3.67 -7.41
N GLY A 38 -14.41 -4.77 -6.75
CA GLY A 38 -14.82 -6.13 -7.13
C GLY A 38 -14.02 -6.77 -8.28
N GLU A 39 -13.26 -6.00 -9.05
CA GLU A 39 -12.47 -6.49 -10.20
C GLU A 39 -11.05 -6.92 -9.81
N PRO A 40 -10.41 -7.84 -10.56
CA PRO A 40 -9.01 -8.18 -10.36
C PRO A 40 -8.08 -6.98 -10.64
N PRO A 41 -6.93 -6.87 -9.95
CA PRO A 41 -5.89 -5.88 -10.25
C PRO A 41 -5.40 -5.97 -11.69
N VAL A 42 -5.30 -4.81 -12.35
CA VAL A 42 -4.67 -4.68 -13.67
C VAL A 42 -3.17 -4.96 -13.59
N ARG A 43 -2.59 -5.43 -14.70
CA ARG A 43 -1.18 -5.85 -14.73
C ARG A 43 -0.29 -5.06 -15.67
N SER A 44 -0.87 -4.16 -16.47
CA SER A 44 -0.12 -3.25 -17.35
C SER A 44 -0.66 -1.84 -17.27
N ALA A 45 0.17 -0.85 -17.60
CA ALA A 45 -0.29 0.54 -17.67
C ALA A 45 -1.32 0.73 -18.79
N ARG A 46 -1.20 -0.06 -19.87
CA ARG A 46 -2.19 -0.10 -20.96
C ARG A 46 -3.57 -0.56 -20.50
N GLU A 47 -3.66 -1.66 -19.74
CA GLU A 47 -4.93 -2.11 -19.14
C GLU A 47 -5.51 -1.05 -18.20
N ALA A 48 -4.67 -0.45 -17.36
CA ALA A 48 -5.08 0.63 -16.47
C ALA A 48 -5.67 1.81 -17.26
N LEU A 49 -5.01 2.22 -18.34
CA LEU A 49 -5.47 3.32 -19.19
C LEU A 49 -6.83 3.01 -19.83
N MET A 50 -7.06 1.78 -20.30
CA MET A 50 -8.36 1.38 -20.85
C MET A 50 -9.48 1.43 -19.81
N ILE A 51 -9.19 1.11 -18.54
CA ILE A 51 -10.18 1.05 -17.46
C ILE A 51 -10.47 2.41 -16.84
N PHE A 52 -9.43 3.22 -16.62
CA PHE A 52 -9.50 4.48 -15.89
C PHE A 52 -9.49 5.72 -16.79
N GLY A 53 -8.97 5.63 -18.02
CA GLY A 53 -8.98 6.71 -19.00
C GLY A 53 -8.36 8.01 -18.46
N SER A 54 -9.06 9.12 -18.66
CA SER A 54 -8.63 10.45 -18.20
C SER A 54 -8.84 10.71 -16.70
N ARG A 55 -9.32 9.73 -15.92
CA ARG A 55 -9.54 9.89 -14.46
C ARG A 55 -8.25 9.78 -13.64
N VAL A 56 -7.14 9.39 -14.28
CA VAL A 56 -5.82 9.27 -13.67
C VAL A 56 -4.86 10.12 -14.49
N ASP A 57 -4.12 10.99 -13.81
CA ASP A 57 -3.26 11.98 -14.46
C ASP A 57 -2.03 11.36 -15.14
N LEU A 58 -1.54 10.24 -14.62
CA LEU A 58 -0.30 9.61 -15.07
C LEU A 58 -0.37 8.08 -15.00
N TYR A 59 0.03 7.46 -16.10
CA TYR A 59 0.24 6.02 -16.20
C TYR A 59 1.72 5.76 -16.44
N VAL A 60 2.33 4.88 -15.65
CA VAL A 60 3.74 4.52 -15.76
C VAL A 60 3.84 3.04 -16.07
N GLU A 61 4.42 2.71 -17.21
CA GLU A 61 4.75 1.32 -17.56
C GLU A 61 5.95 0.86 -16.73
N GLY A 62 5.91 -0.37 -16.24
CA GLY A 62 7.00 -0.94 -15.46
C GLY A 62 6.78 -2.40 -15.13
N ASP A 63 7.78 -3.02 -14.52
CA ASP A 63 7.73 -4.43 -14.16
C ASP A 63 6.85 -4.64 -12.94
N ALA A 64 5.61 -5.08 -13.17
CA ALA A 64 4.77 -5.64 -12.13
C ALA A 64 5.15 -7.13 -11.95
N PRO A 65 5.84 -7.52 -10.87
CA PRO A 65 6.20 -8.92 -10.68
C PRO A 65 4.94 -9.77 -10.69
N ALA A 66 4.88 -10.75 -11.60
CA ALA A 66 3.79 -11.70 -11.67
C ALA A 66 3.72 -12.48 -10.35
N GLY A 67 2.59 -12.38 -9.64
CA GLY A 67 2.45 -13.08 -8.38
C GLY A 67 1.35 -12.58 -7.46
N LYS A 68 1.31 -13.18 -6.27
CA LYS A 68 0.38 -12.83 -5.19
C LYS A 68 0.74 -11.46 -4.61
N ALA A 69 -0.28 -10.74 -4.13
CA ALA A 69 -0.10 -9.49 -3.40
C ALA A 69 0.89 -9.65 -2.22
N SER A 70 1.45 -8.55 -1.73
CA SER A 70 2.45 -8.57 -0.65
C SER A 70 1.94 -9.30 0.60
N ALA A 71 2.84 -9.96 1.33
CA ALA A 71 2.53 -10.45 2.66
C ALA A 71 2.10 -9.30 3.57
N VAL A 72 1.19 -9.57 4.50
CA VAL A 72 0.72 -8.65 5.53
C VAL A 72 0.81 -9.39 6.86
N VAL A 73 1.62 -8.86 7.76
CA VAL A 73 1.86 -9.40 9.10
C VAL A 73 1.82 -8.24 10.08
N ASP A 74 1.23 -8.40 11.26
CA ASP A 74 1.34 -7.39 12.31
C ASP A 74 2.64 -7.50 13.12
N ALA A 75 2.89 -6.51 13.97
CA ALA A 75 4.03 -6.47 14.89
C ALA A 75 4.03 -7.61 15.93
N ARG A 76 2.91 -8.32 16.12
CA ARG A 76 2.81 -9.49 17.00
C ARG A 76 3.09 -10.81 16.27
N GLY A 77 3.38 -10.75 14.97
CA GLY A 77 3.69 -11.90 14.13
C GLY A 77 2.46 -12.62 13.57
N ARG A 78 1.25 -12.06 13.69
CA ARG A 78 0.06 -12.64 13.07
C ARG A 78 0.06 -12.36 11.57
N VAL A 79 -0.10 -13.41 10.77
CA VAL A 79 -0.17 -13.32 9.31
C VAL A 79 -1.62 -13.10 8.87
N TYR A 80 -1.85 -12.01 8.16
CA TYR A 80 -3.15 -11.67 7.54
C TYR A 80 -3.20 -12.05 6.06
N ARG A 81 -2.05 -11.99 5.39
CA ARG A 81 -1.87 -12.45 4.01
C ARG A 81 -0.46 -12.98 3.85
N SER A 82 -0.30 -14.20 3.35
CA SER A 82 1.01 -14.82 3.15
C SER A 82 1.76 -14.26 1.93
N GLY A 83 1.02 -13.80 0.93
CA GLY A 83 1.58 -13.30 -0.32
C GLY A 83 2.41 -14.37 -1.04
N GLY A 84 3.64 -14.02 -1.43
CA GLY A 84 4.59 -14.93 -2.07
C GLY A 84 5.43 -15.79 -1.12
N TYR A 85 5.16 -15.75 0.20
CA TYR A 85 5.95 -16.47 1.20
C TYR A 85 5.21 -17.70 1.73
N THR A 86 5.96 -18.75 2.09
CA THR A 86 5.41 -19.86 2.86
C THR A 86 5.20 -19.46 4.32
N PRO A 87 4.24 -20.06 5.05
CA PRO A 87 4.06 -19.81 6.49
C PRO A 87 5.34 -20.01 7.31
N GLU A 88 6.12 -21.02 6.96
CA GLU A 88 7.40 -21.36 7.61
C GLU A 88 8.43 -20.25 7.36
N SER A 89 8.51 -19.75 6.13
CA SER A 89 9.42 -18.65 5.76
C SER A 89 9.07 -17.37 6.51
N LEU A 90 7.76 -17.08 6.67
CA LEU A 90 7.31 -15.93 7.47
C LEU A 90 7.64 -16.10 8.94
N ARG A 91 7.39 -17.28 9.55
CA ARG A 91 7.76 -17.55 10.94
C ARG A 91 9.25 -17.34 11.19
N ARG A 92 10.09 -17.92 10.32
CA ARG A 92 11.55 -17.78 10.42
C ARG A 92 12.01 -16.33 10.31
N LEU A 93 11.43 -15.55 9.39
CA LEU A 93 11.72 -14.12 9.28
C LEU A 93 11.36 -13.35 10.56
N LEU A 94 10.21 -13.66 11.16
CA LEU A 94 9.74 -12.99 12.38
C LEU A 94 10.57 -13.37 13.61
N GLU A 95 11.08 -14.61 13.67
CA GLU A 95 11.99 -15.06 14.73
C GLU A 95 13.36 -14.36 14.63
N VAL A 96 13.94 -14.26 13.44
CA VAL A 96 15.26 -13.64 13.20
C VAL A 96 15.23 -12.12 13.40
N SER A 97 14.09 -11.48 13.10
CA SER A 97 13.96 -10.02 13.21
C SER A 97 13.86 -9.52 14.66
N GLY A 98 13.70 -10.42 15.62
CA GLY A 98 13.30 -10.09 16.99
C GLY A 98 11.85 -9.60 17.03
N ARG A 99 11.19 -9.72 18.18
CA ARG A 99 9.92 -9.00 18.38
C ARG A 99 10.26 -7.51 18.36
N ILE A 100 9.76 -6.79 17.36
CA ILE A 100 9.75 -5.33 17.42
C ILE A 100 8.92 -4.99 18.66
N PRO A 101 9.52 -4.37 19.70
CA PRO A 101 8.72 -3.94 20.83
C PRO A 101 7.68 -2.97 20.27
N CYS A 102 6.39 -3.33 20.39
CA CYS A 102 5.36 -2.33 20.14
C CYS A 102 5.61 -1.22 21.15
N PRO A 103 5.95 0.01 20.73
CA PRO A 103 5.89 1.12 21.66
C PRO A 103 4.46 1.18 22.21
N GLU A 104 4.30 1.64 23.46
CA GLU A 104 2.98 2.01 23.98
C GLU A 104 2.23 2.82 22.92
N ARG A 105 0.91 2.62 22.80
CA ARG A 105 0.08 3.28 21.77
C ARG A 105 0.45 4.75 21.70
N VAL A 106 1.14 5.14 20.64
CA VAL A 106 1.40 6.55 20.37
C VAL A 106 0.06 7.11 19.90
N PRO A 107 -0.54 8.09 20.61
CA PRO A 107 -1.80 8.65 20.18
C PRO A 107 -1.63 9.21 18.77
N LEU A 108 -2.50 8.80 17.85
CA LEU A 108 -2.52 9.31 16.49
C LEU A 108 -2.80 10.82 16.55
N ARG A 109 -1.76 11.66 16.43
CA ARG A 109 -1.95 13.08 16.12
C ARG A 109 -2.49 13.13 14.70
N HIS A 110 -3.79 13.40 14.56
CA HIS A 110 -4.50 13.44 13.30
C HIS A 110 -3.90 14.54 12.39
N PRO A 111 -3.16 14.24 11.30
CA PRO A 111 -2.53 15.27 10.48
C PRO A 111 -3.40 15.73 9.30
N LEU A 112 -4.68 15.31 9.22
CA LEU A 112 -5.48 15.54 8.03
C LEU A 112 -6.93 15.87 8.40
N SER A 113 -7.22 17.15 8.66
CA SER A 113 -8.54 17.65 8.28
C SER A 113 -8.74 17.35 6.79
N PRO A 114 -9.89 16.80 6.35
CA PRO A 114 -10.10 16.51 4.94
C PRO A 114 -9.89 17.79 4.14
N CYS A 115 -9.00 17.72 3.16
CA CYS A 115 -8.71 18.83 2.25
C CYS A 115 -10.02 19.14 1.50
N LYS A 116 -10.73 20.18 1.93
CA LYS A 116 -11.95 20.64 1.27
C LYS A 116 -11.53 21.27 -0.05
N LEU A 117 -11.72 20.55 -1.16
CA LEU A 117 -11.67 21.14 -2.50
C LEU A 117 -12.64 22.34 -2.52
N PRO A 118 -12.23 23.52 -3.01
CA PRO A 118 -13.15 24.63 -3.18
C PRO A 118 -14.26 24.19 -4.15
N ARG A 119 -15.51 24.22 -3.68
CA ARG A 119 -16.66 24.05 -4.56
C ARG A 119 -16.63 25.22 -5.54
N GLY A 120 -16.38 24.93 -6.82
CA GLY A 120 -16.52 25.91 -7.90
C GLY A 120 -17.91 26.52 -7.81
N ARG A 121 -17.97 27.86 -7.78
CA ARG A 121 -19.23 28.58 -7.95
C ARG A 121 -19.64 28.35 -9.40
N GLY A 122 -20.86 27.84 -9.58
CA GLY A 122 -21.50 27.82 -10.87
C GLY A 122 -21.61 29.23 -11.43
N SER A 123 -21.44 29.30 -12.74
CA SER A 123 -21.89 30.36 -13.62
C SER A 123 -22.43 29.65 -14.86
#